data_AF-A0AAW2L2E0-F1
#
_entry.id   AF-A0AAW2L2E0-F1
#
_cell.length_a   1.000
_cell.length_b   1.000
_cell.length_c   1.000
_cell.angle_alpha   90.00
_cell.angle_beta   90.00
_cell.angle_gamma   90.00
#
_symmetry.space_group_name_H-M   'P 1'
#
loop_
_entity.id
_entity.type
_entity.pdbx_description
1 polymer ?
#
loop_
_entity_poly.entity_id
_entity_poly.type
_entity_poly.pdbx_seq_one_letter_code
_entity_poly.pdbx_strand_id
1 'polypeptide(L)'
;MSWPSSNQTAPDVLTVVKYHLARTRQCMKASADHYCHEHIFAARDWVLLCLQPYGQRLVHRSVSHKLGRRYFGPFYVLCWIGALAYELELSIGARIHPHVSLLKPFNGDPTGQDEADASWVSLADFHAAHLDFDLVCKVQLDDGSIDKAQSSDRPVNRVAEPNSTPHTQETGPTGDIRGPYLRRSTRPTKKPTHLLDYY
;
A
#
# COMPACT_ATOMS: atom_id res chain seq x y z
N MET A 1 16.14 10.64 -64.67
CA MET A 1 15.37 10.33 -63.45
C MET A 1 15.77 11.35 -62.39
N SER A 2 15.00 12.43 -62.23
CA SER A 2 15.27 13.45 -61.21
C SER A 2 14.61 13.03 -59.90
N TRP A 3 15.39 12.88 -58.83
CA TRP A 3 14.85 12.73 -57.48
C TRP A 3 14.08 14.00 -57.09
N PRO A 4 12.92 13.91 -56.42
CA PRO A 4 12.26 15.10 -55.92
C PRO A 4 13.14 15.73 -54.82
N SER A 5 13.64 16.94 -55.07
CA SER A 5 14.30 17.76 -54.05
C SER A 5 13.31 17.97 -52.90
N SER A 6 13.57 17.33 -51.77
CA SER A 6 12.84 17.50 -50.52
C SER A 6 13.17 18.87 -49.93
N ASN A 7 12.62 19.94 -50.50
CA ASN A 7 12.73 21.28 -49.92
C ASN A 7 11.66 21.45 -48.83
N GLN A 8 11.74 20.64 -47.77
CA GLN A 8 11.13 21.02 -46.50
C GLN A 8 12.06 22.06 -45.89
N THR A 9 11.61 23.32 -45.93
CA THR A 9 12.37 24.41 -45.33
C THR A 9 12.44 24.18 -43.82
N ALA A 10 13.63 24.35 -43.23
CA ALA A 10 13.83 24.24 -41.78
C ALA A 10 12.76 24.96 -40.90
N PRO A 11 12.21 26.14 -41.29
CA PRO A 11 11.10 26.75 -40.54
C PRO A 11 9.81 25.92 -40.53
N ASP A 12 9.47 25.18 -41.59
CA ASP A 12 8.25 24.35 -41.65
C ASP A 12 8.35 23.13 -40.72
N VAL A 13 9.52 22.49 -40.64
CA VAL A 13 9.70 21.35 -39.74
C VAL A 13 9.61 21.80 -38.27
N LEU A 14 10.16 22.98 -37.95
CA LEU A 14 10.13 23.55 -36.61
C LEU A 14 8.71 23.93 -36.15
N THR A 15 7.86 24.44 -37.03
CA THR A 15 6.46 24.78 -36.70
C THR A 15 5.66 23.52 -36.38
N VAL A 16 5.83 22.47 -37.18
CA VAL A 16 5.20 21.16 -36.95
C VAL A 16 5.61 20.56 -35.61
N VAL A 17 6.91 20.54 -35.28
CA VAL A 17 7.41 20.04 -34.00
C VAL A 17 6.84 20.82 -32.82
N LYS A 18 6.82 22.16 -32.88
CA LYS A 18 6.24 23.01 -31.83
C LYS A 18 4.76 22.72 -31.61
N TYR A 19 4.00 22.56 -32.70
CA TYR A 19 2.58 22.23 -32.64
C TYR A 19 2.33 20.89 -31.93
N HIS A 20 3.03 19.83 -32.34
CA HIS A 20 2.88 18.52 -31.71
C HIS A 20 3.26 18.54 -30.24
N LEU A 21 4.34 19.23 -29.89
CA LEU A 21 4.79 19.35 -28.51
C LEU A 21 3.80 20.12 -27.63
N ALA A 22 3.22 21.20 -28.13
CA ALA A 22 2.15 21.94 -27.44
C ALA A 22 0.91 21.06 -27.25
N ARG A 23 0.48 20.35 -28.30
CA ARG A 23 -0.65 19.41 -28.25
C ARG A 23 -0.42 18.29 -27.24
N THR A 24 0.76 17.67 -27.23
CA THR A 24 1.12 16.62 -26.26
C THR A 24 1.05 17.15 -24.83
N ARG A 25 1.59 18.35 -24.56
CA ARG A 25 1.49 18.98 -23.24
C ARG A 25 0.04 19.21 -22.82
N GLN A 26 -0.81 19.68 -23.72
CA GLN A 26 -2.22 19.90 -23.44
C GLN A 26 -2.97 18.59 -23.16
N CYS A 27 -2.72 17.53 -23.94
CA CYS A 27 -3.30 16.22 -23.69
C CYS A 27 -2.85 15.63 -22.35
N MET A 28 -1.57 15.79 -21.99
CA MET A 28 -1.04 15.36 -20.69
C MET A 28 -1.67 16.14 -19.53
N LYS A 29 -1.82 17.46 -19.69
CA LYS A 29 -2.50 18.30 -18.69
C LYS A 29 -3.96 17.89 -18.53
N ALA A 30 -4.72 17.79 -19.62
CA ALA A 30 -6.12 17.40 -19.58
C ALA A 30 -6.31 16.01 -18.95
N SER A 31 -5.38 15.08 -19.23
CA SER A 31 -5.38 13.75 -18.62
C SER A 31 -5.10 13.82 -17.13
N ALA A 32 -4.15 14.65 -16.68
CA ALA A 32 -3.87 14.86 -15.26
C ALA A 32 -5.07 15.49 -14.54
N ASP A 33 -5.59 16.59 -15.08
CA ASP A 33 -6.71 17.35 -14.52
C ASP A 33 -7.99 16.49 -14.46
N HIS A 34 -8.21 15.58 -15.42
CA HIS A 34 -9.35 14.66 -15.41
C HIS A 34 -9.39 13.73 -14.19
N TYR A 35 -8.22 13.35 -13.64
CA TYR A 35 -8.14 12.52 -12.43
C TYR A 35 -7.98 13.36 -11.15
N CYS A 36 -7.87 14.68 -11.26
CA CYS A 36 -7.85 15.59 -10.12
C CYS A 36 -9.30 15.96 -9.76
N HIS A 37 -9.81 15.38 -8.69
CA HIS A 37 -11.09 15.78 -8.12
C HIS A 37 -10.88 16.79 -7.00
N GLU A 38 -11.63 17.88 -7.04
CA GLU A 38 -11.71 18.83 -5.94
C GLU A 38 -12.51 18.20 -4.81
N HIS A 39 -11.87 18.01 -3.66
CA HIS A 39 -12.51 17.54 -2.44
C HIS A 39 -12.56 18.71 -1.45
N ILE A 40 -13.76 19.08 -1.02
CA ILE A 40 -13.96 20.13 -0.04
C ILE A 40 -14.63 19.48 1.15
N PHE A 41 -14.05 19.65 2.34
CA PHE A 41 -14.61 19.16 3.60
C PHE A 41 -15.03 20.37 4.43
N ALA A 42 -16.21 20.31 5.03
CA ALA A 42 -16.65 21.33 5.96
C ALA A 42 -16.03 21.11 7.34
N ALA A 43 -15.93 22.18 8.12
CA ALA A 43 -15.72 22.02 9.55
C ALA A 43 -16.88 21.19 10.11
N ARG A 44 -16.57 20.26 11.01
CA ARG A 44 -17.48 19.26 11.59
C ARG A 44 -17.78 18.01 10.78
N ASP A 45 -17.16 17.84 9.61
CA ASP A 45 -17.25 16.57 8.89
C ASP A 45 -16.36 15.50 9.53
N TRP A 46 -16.80 14.26 9.39
CA TRP A 46 -16.02 13.08 9.78
C TRP A 46 -15.21 12.59 8.58
N VAL A 47 -13.90 12.46 8.77
CA VAL A 47 -12.97 12.05 7.72
C VAL A 47 -12.06 10.95 8.20
N LEU A 48 -11.69 10.06 7.28
CA LEU A 48 -10.64 9.09 7.46
C LEU A 48 -9.30 9.65 6.98
N LEU A 49 -8.23 9.43 7.73
CA LEU A 49 -6.89 9.93 7.41
C LEU A 49 -5.98 8.81 6.90
N CYS A 50 -5.32 9.02 5.77
CA CYS A 50 -4.25 8.16 5.28
C CYS A 50 -2.93 8.52 5.97
N LEU A 51 -2.44 7.65 6.85
CA LEU A 51 -1.18 7.88 7.58
C LEU A 51 0.03 7.28 6.86
N GLN A 52 1.18 7.90 7.03
CA GLN A 52 2.45 7.34 6.56
C GLN A 52 2.92 6.25 7.55
N PRO A 53 3.13 4.99 7.09
CA PRO A 53 3.31 3.84 7.96
C PRO A 53 4.45 3.96 8.97
N TYR A 54 5.51 4.73 8.70
CA TYR A 54 6.66 4.83 9.61
C TYR A 54 6.86 6.21 10.24
N GLY A 55 6.10 7.23 9.82
CA GLY A 55 6.30 8.61 10.27
C GLY A 55 5.34 9.06 11.38
N GLN A 56 4.14 8.49 11.45
CA GLN A 56 3.02 9.06 12.20
C GLN A 56 2.51 8.14 13.32
N ARG A 57 3.45 7.58 14.09
CA ARG A 57 3.17 6.63 15.19
C ARG A 57 2.40 7.24 16.37
N LEU A 58 2.37 8.57 16.47
CA LEU A 58 1.67 9.29 17.53
C LEU A 58 0.14 9.28 17.33
N VAL A 59 -0.31 9.24 16.07
CA VAL A 59 -1.74 9.20 15.74
C VAL A 59 -2.29 7.79 15.89
N HIS A 60 -1.55 6.80 15.36
CA HIS A 60 -1.96 5.41 15.41
C HIS A 60 -0.76 4.47 15.51
N ARG A 61 -0.86 3.48 16.39
CA ARG A 61 0.14 2.43 16.54
C ARG A 61 -0.38 1.14 15.90
N SER A 62 0.08 0.84 14.68
CA SER A 62 -0.21 -0.44 14.04
C SER A 62 0.78 -1.52 14.49
N VAL A 63 0.28 -2.74 14.69
CA VAL A 63 1.12 -3.93 14.97
C VAL A 63 1.91 -4.34 13.71
N SER A 64 1.34 -4.15 12.52
CA SER A 64 2.02 -4.39 11.25
C SER A 64 1.71 -3.31 10.21
N HIS A 65 2.74 -2.84 9.50
CA HIS A 65 2.59 -1.79 8.49
C HIS A 65 2.27 -2.32 7.09
N LYS A 66 2.58 -3.60 6.82
CA LYS A 66 2.37 -4.21 5.49
C LYS A 66 0.94 -4.70 5.28
N LEU A 67 0.29 -5.18 6.34
CA LEU A 67 -1.08 -5.71 6.32
C LEU A 67 -2.09 -4.81 7.05
N GLY A 68 -1.66 -3.62 7.48
CA GLY A 68 -2.51 -2.66 8.17
C GLY A 68 -3.51 -1.99 7.22
N ARG A 69 -4.55 -1.37 7.83
CA ARG A 69 -5.47 -0.50 7.10
C ARG A 69 -4.70 0.71 6.55
N ARG A 70 -5.09 1.17 5.35
CA ARG A 70 -4.49 2.38 4.73
C ARG A 70 -5.06 3.68 5.31
N TYR A 71 -6.35 3.67 5.60
CA TYR A 71 -7.08 4.80 6.17
C TYR A 71 -7.42 4.48 7.62
N PHE A 72 -7.21 5.46 8.49
CA PHE A 72 -7.33 5.33 9.94
C PHE A 72 -8.40 6.27 10.44
N GLY A 73 -9.20 5.77 11.38
CA GLY A 73 -10.07 6.50 12.31
C GLY A 73 -11.06 7.48 11.71
N PRO A 74 -12.30 7.58 12.22
CA PRO A 74 -13.07 8.78 12.01
C PRO A 74 -12.43 9.90 12.84
N PHE A 75 -11.87 10.90 12.17
CA PHE A 75 -11.37 12.13 12.78
C PHE A 75 -12.30 13.29 12.46
N TYR A 76 -12.45 14.20 13.41
CA TYR A 76 -13.28 15.37 13.24
C TYR A 76 -12.49 16.52 12.62
N VAL A 77 -13.02 17.14 11.58
CA VAL A 77 -12.43 18.35 10.98
C VAL A 77 -12.75 19.56 11.86
N LEU A 78 -11.72 20.15 12.47
CA LEU A 78 -11.85 21.35 13.29
C LEU A 78 -11.96 22.60 12.43
N CYS A 79 -10.99 22.80 11.53
CA CYS A 79 -10.97 23.95 10.64
C CYS A 79 -10.15 23.68 9.37
N TRP A 80 -10.30 24.56 8.37
CA TRP A 80 -9.44 24.64 7.21
C TRP A 80 -8.18 25.48 7.49
N ILE A 81 -7.01 24.95 7.14
CA ILE A 81 -5.74 25.67 7.20
C ILE A 81 -5.33 25.98 5.77
N GLY A 82 -5.81 27.11 5.24
CA GLY A 82 -5.59 27.53 3.87
C GLY A 82 -6.47 26.78 2.86
N ALA A 83 -6.00 26.66 1.61
CA ALA A 83 -6.83 26.16 0.52
C ALA A 83 -6.98 24.63 0.49
N LEU A 84 -6.01 23.87 1.01
CA LEU A 84 -5.92 22.42 0.79
C LEU A 84 -5.58 21.59 2.02
N ALA A 85 -5.28 22.21 3.16
CA ALA A 85 -4.92 21.51 4.39
C ALA A 85 -6.01 21.69 5.45
N TYR A 86 -6.21 20.67 6.27
CA TYR A 86 -7.23 20.66 7.31
C TYR A 86 -6.61 20.43 8.68
N GLU A 87 -7.19 21.05 9.70
CA GLU A 87 -6.93 20.75 11.10
C GLU A 87 -7.89 19.67 11.56
N LEU A 88 -7.35 18.57 12.08
CA LEU A 88 -8.13 17.47 12.62
C LEU A 88 -7.98 17.41 14.13
N GLU A 89 -9.04 16.96 14.81
CA GLU A 89 -8.99 16.61 16.22
C GLU A 89 -8.19 15.31 16.39
N LEU A 90 -6.89 15.45 16.65
CA LEU A 90 -5.97 14.33 16.89
C LEU A 90 -5.66 14.19 18.39
N SER A 91 -5.09 13.04 18.77
CA SER A 91 -4.64 12.79 20.14
C SER A 91 -3.64 13.85 20.63
N ILE A 92 -3.68 14.14 21.93
CA ILE A 92 -2.80 15.09 22.62
C ILE A 92 -1.33 14.71 22.35
N GLY A 93 -0.70 15.40 21.40
CA GLY A 93 0.69 15.17 20.97
C GLY A 93 0.89 15.05 19.47
N ALA A 94 -0.14 14.72 18.68
CA ALA A 94 -0.04 14.67 17.23
C ALA A 94 -0.50 16.00 16.60
N ARG A 95 0.46 16.80 16.13
CA ARG A 95 0.20 18.04 15.39
C ARG A 95 0.52 17.82 13.91
N ILE A 96 -0.47 17.37 13.15
CA ILE A 96 -0.31 17.07 11.72
C ILE A 96 -1.42 17.80 10.96
N HIS A 97 -1.04 18.48 9.88
CA HIS A 97 -1.98 19.14 8.97
C HIS A 97 -2.04 18.36 7.65
N PRO A 98 -2.97 17.40 7.51
CA PRO A 98 -3.09 16.63 6.29
C PRO A 98 -3.60 17.46 5.13
N HIS A 99 -3.01 17.22 3.96
CA HIS A 99 -3.54 17.68 2.69
C HIS A 99 -4.82 16.92 2.32
N VAL A 100 -5.73 17.56 1.60
CA VAL A 100 -7.03 17.03 1.17
C VAL A 100 -6.95 15.64 0.53
N SER A 101 -5.92 15.36 -0.26
CA SER A 101 -5.73 14.07 -0.94
C SER A 101 -5.47 12.88 0.00
N LEU A 102 -5.11 13.16 1.26
CA LEU A 102 -4.92 12.16 2.30
C LEU A 102 -6.20 11.88 3.07
N LEU A 103 -7.26 12.64 2.82
CA LEU A 103 -8.55 12.52 3.50
C LEU A 103 -9.54 11.76 2.64
N LYS A 104 -10.44 11.04 3.31
CA LYS A 104 -11.64 10.46 2.70
C LYS A 104 -12.86 10.78 3.56
N PRO A 105 -14.03 11.10 2.97
CA PRO A 105 -15.25 11.24 3.74
C PRO A 105 -15.57 9.92 4.46
N PHE A 106 -16.03 10.02 5.70
CA PHE A 106 -16.51 8.89 6.47
C PHE A 106 -18.04 8.81 6.37
N ASN A 107 -18.58 7.69 5.89
CA ASN A 107 -20.00 7.49 5.63
C ASN A 107 -20.66 6.55 6.65
N GLY A 108 -20.44 6.79 7.95
CA GLY A 108 -21.04 5.99 9.02
C GLY A 108 -21.14 6.76 10.32
N ASP A 109 -21.74 6.14 11.34
CA ASP A 109 -21.80 6.72 12.68
C ASP A 109 -20.47 6.52 13.40
N PRO A 110 -19.74 7.61 13.73
CA PRO A 110 -18.43 7.53 14.38
C PRO A 110 -18.56 7.14 15.86
N THR A 111 -19.76 7.28 16.42
CA THR A 111 -20.13 6.96 17.80
C THR A 111 -20.74 5.58 17.92
N GLY A 112 -20.84 4.82 16.81
CA GLY A 112 -21.10 3.39 16.85
C GLY A 112 -19.93 2.69 17.53
N GLN A 113 -19.92 2.73 18.86
CA GLN A 113 -19.41 1.61 19.63
C GLN A 113 -20.06 0.37 19.00
N ASP A 114 -19.27 -0.67 18.78
CA ASP A 114 -19.75 -2.00 18.35
C ASP A 114 -20.60 -2.65 19.47
N GLU A 115 -21.61 -1.92 19.97
CA GLU A 115 -22.64 -2.26 20.94
C GLU A 115 -24.01 -2.19 20.24
N ALA A 116 -24.04 -2.59 18.97
CA ALA A 116 -25.27 -2.98 18.30
C ALA A 116 -25.15 -4.47 17.99
N ASP A 117 -25.65 -5.29 18.91
CA ASP A 117 -26.28 -6.58 18.62
C ASP A 117 -25.47 -7.60 17.81
N ALA A 118 -24.14 -7.56 17.85
CA ALA A 118 -23.30 -8.68 17.44
C ALA A 118 -23.37 -9.81 18.50
N SER A 119 -24.58 -10.18 18.89
CA SER A 119 -24.85 -11.50 19.42
C SER A 119 -24.45 -12.48 18.34
N TRP A 120 -23.41 -13.26 18.61
CA TRP A 120 -23.16 -14.46 17.83
C TRP A 120 -24.43 -15.31 17.90
N VAL A 121 -25.20 -15.30 16.81
CA VAL A 121 -26.26 -16.28 16.65
C VAL A 121 -25.57 -17.64 16.68
N SER A 122 -26.05 -18.53 17.56
CA SER A 122 -25.49 -19.87 17.68
C SER A 122 -25.44 -20.51 16.30
N LEU A 123 -24.37 -21.24 15.99
CA LEU A 123 -24.21 -21.90 14.70
C LEU A 123 -25.43 -22.79 14.37
N ALA A 124 -26.06 -23.39 15.39
CA ALA A 124 -27.28 -24.16 15.23
C ALA A 124 -28.47 -23.33 14.70
N ASP A 125 -28.67 -22.13 15.24
CA ASP A 125 -29.75 -21.23 14.84
C ASP A 125 -29.50 -20.64 13.43
N PHE A 126 -28.23 -20.41 13.08
CA PHE A 126 -27.83 -19.98 11.74
C PHE A 126 -28.11 -21.06 10.67
N HIS A 127 -27.76 -22.31 10.95
CA HIS A 127 -28.05 -23.46 10.07
C HIS A 127 -29.55 -23.73 9.95
N ALA A 128 -30.34 -23.49 11.01
CA ALA A 128 -31.79 -23.61 10.96
C ALA A 128 -32.45 -22.53 10.07
N ALA A 129 -31.88 -21.31 10.05
CA ALA A 129 -32.35 -20.22 9.21
C ALA A 129 -31.86 -20.33 7.74
N HIS A 130 -30.72 -20.98 7.50
CA HIS A 130 -30.11 -21.15 6.18
C HIS A 130 -29.83 -22.64 5.90
N LEU A 131 -30.91 -23.40 5.70
CA LEU A 131 -30.88 -24.85 5.45
C LEU A 131 -30.11 -25.24 4.17
N ASP A 132 -29.99 -24.32 3.21
CA ASP A 132 -29.30 -24.55 1.93
C ASP A 132 -27.79 -24.25 1.97
N PHE A 133 -27.27 -23.73 3.10
CA PHE A 133 -25.87 -23.31 3.22
C PHE A 133 -25.01 -24.47 3.77
N ASP A 134 -24.83 -25.50 2.96
CA ASP A 134 -23.98 -26.64 3.31
C ASP A 134 -22.52 -26.38 2.89
N LEU A 135 -21.68 -26.02 3.87
CA LEU A 135 -20.24 -25.74 3.69
C LEU A 135 -19.38 -27.01 3.56
N VAL A 136 -19.98 -28.21 3.54
CA VAL A 136 -19.27 -29.49 3.45
C VAL A 136 -18.50 -29.67 2.13
N CYS A 137 -18.89 -28.98 1.05
CA CYS A 137 -18.31 -29.20 -0.26
C CYS A 137 -17.27 -28.14 -0.65
N LYS A 138 -16.09 -28.11 -0.01
CA LYS A 138 -14.85 -27.56 -0.66
C LYS A 138 -13.49 -27.75 0.03
N VAL A 139 -13.32 -28.62 1.02
CA VAL A 139 -11.98 -28.93 1.52
C VAL A 139 -11.81 -30.44 1.68
N GLN A 140 -11.39 -31.12 0.59
CA GLN A 140 -10.71 -32.40 0.72
C GLN A 140 -9.30 -32.11 1.22
N LEU A 141 -9.00 -32.48 2.46
CA LEU A 141 -7.62 -32.69 2.88
C LEU A 141 -7.32 -34.16 2.65
N ASP A 142 -6.52 -34.45 1.62
CA ASP A 142 -5.92 -35.77 1.48
C ASP A 142 -5.06 -36.02 2.73
N ASP A 143 -5.38 -37.10 3.44
CA ASP A 143 -4.77 -37.56 4.67
C ASP A 143 -3.36 -38.11 4.41
N GLY A 144 -2.44 -37.20 4.08
CA GLY A 144 -1.01 -37.44 4.10
C GLY A 144 -0.53 -37.65 5.54
N SER A 145 -0.51 -38.91 5.97
CA SER A 145 0.13 -39.43 7.17
C SER A 145 1.50 -38.77 7.43
N ILE A 146 1.63 -38.06 8.55
CA ILE A 146 2.93 -37.75 9.15
C ILE A 146 3.06 -38.66 10.37
N ASP A 147 3.98 -39.61 10.25
CA ASP A 147 4.23 -40.66 11.22
C ASP A 147 4.53 -40.10 12.61
N LYS A 148 3.92 -40.73 13.62
CA LYS A 148 4.28 -40.57 15.02
C LYS A 148 5.69 -41.09 15.26
N ALA A 149 6.62 -40.22 15.63
CA ALA A 149 7.81 -40.61 16.37
C ALA A 149 7.58 -40.34 17.87
N GLN A 150 7.52 -41.41 18.65
CA GLN A 150 7.65 -41.38 20.10
C GLN A 150 9.12 -41.15 20.46
N SER A 151 9.43 -40.21 21.35
CA SER A 151 10.60 -40.33 22.22
C SER A 151 10.30 -39.78 23.61
N SER A 152 10.64 -40.62 24.57
CA SER A 152 10.36 -40.66 26.00
C SER A 152 11.08 -39.60 26.86
N ASP A 153 10.43 -39.28 27.98
CA ASP A 153 10.95 -39.09 29.35
C ASP A 153 11.90 -37.91 29.75
N ARG A 154 11.28 -36.96 30.49
CA ARG A 154 11.66 -36.38 31.83
C ARG A 154 12.99 -35.60 32.02
N PRO A 155 13.16 -34.84 33.13
CA PRO A 155 12.30 -33.83 33.77
C PRO A 155 13.07 -32.54 34.19
N VAL A 156 12.32 -31.59 34.78
CA VAL A 156 12.74 -30.31 35.39
C VAL A 156 13.63 -30.47 36.65
N ASN A 157 14.74 -29.70 36.77
CA ASN A 157 15.03 -28.77 37.90
C ASN A 157 16.43 -28.08 37.85
N ARG A 158 16.39 -26.73 37.87
CA ARG A 158 17.04 -25.73 38.76
C ARG A 158 18.51 -25.94 39.26
N VAL A 159 19.37 -24.92 39.06
CA VAL A 159 20.08 -24.05 40.06
C VAL A 159 21.35 -23.40 39.41
N ALA A 160 21.71 -22.22 39.93
CA ALA A 160 22.59 -21.14 39.48
C ALA A 160 24.12 -21.37 39.28
N GLU A 161 24.73 -20.54 38.40
CA GLU A 161 26.00 -19.73 38.43
C GLU A 161 27.20 -20.16 39.34
N PRO A 162 28.49 -19.75 39.13
CA PRO A 162 29.08 -18.76 38.18
C PRO A 162 30.48 -19.12 37.57
N ASN A 163 31.01 -18.18 36.76
CA ASN A 163 32.44 -17.86 36.49
C ASN A 163 33.36 -18.82 35.71
N SER A 164 33.89 -18.34 34.56
CA SER A 164 35.33 -18.05 34.33
C SER A 164 35.69 -18.02 32.83
N THR A 165 36.15 -16.87 32.34
CA THR A 165 36.93 -16.72 31.09
C THR A 165 38.34 -17.31 31.29
N PRO A 166 39.00 -17.85 30.26
CA PRO A 166 40.09 -17.07 29.65
C PRO A 166 40.26 -17.22 28.12
N HIS A 167 40.52 -16.08 27.49
CA HIS A 167 41.51 -15.76 26.45
C HIS A 167 42.17 -16.90 25.62
N THR A 168 42.18 -16.79 24.26
CA THR A 168 43.39 -16.60 23.39
C THR A 168 43.29 -17.10 21.92
N GLN A 169 43.56 -16.16 20.99
CA GLN A 169 44.20 -16.21 19.64
C GLN A 169 43.52 -16.82 18.38
N GLU A 170 43.15 -15.89 17.47
CA GLU A 170 43.62 -15.68 16.07
C GLU A 170 43.90 -16.88 15.13
N THR A 171 43.25 -16.86 13.95
CA THR A 171 43.83 -16.90 12.57
C THR A 171 42.66 -16.96 11.58
N GLY A 172 42.44 -15.95 10.73
CA GLY A 172 42.93 -15.93 9.33
C GLY A 172 41.75 -15.66 8.36
N PRO A 173 41.88 -14.78 7.35
CA PRO A 173 40.77 -14.35 6.48
C PRO A 173 40.75 -15.14 5.16
N THR A 174 39.58 -15.44 4.61
CA THR A 174 39.31 -15.60 3.14
C THR A 174 37.82 -15.89 2.95
N GLY A 175 37.14 -15.11 2.10
CA GLY A 175 35.74 -15.38 1.76
C GLY A 175 35.04 -14.28 0.98
N ASP A 176 35.64 -13.90 -0.15
CA ASP A 176 35.00 -13.35 -1.36
C ASP A 176 33.72 -12.48 -1.21
N ILE A 177 33.93 -11.18 -1.40
CA ILE A 177 32.91 -10.25 -1.90
C ILE A 177 32.51 -10.72 -3.32
N ARG A 178 31.37 -11.41 -3.43
CA ARG A 178 30.67 -11.58 -4.71
C ARG A 178 29.21 -11.18 -4.58
N GLY A 179 28.96 -9.88 -4.75
CA GLY A 179 27.67 -9.44 -5.28
C GLY A 179 27.55 -9.86 -6.75
N PRO A 180 26.34 -10.23 -7.19
CA PRO A 180 25.73 -9.41 -8.22
C PRO A 180 24.23 -9.23 -7.95
N TYR A 181 23.86 -8.25 -7.12
CA TYR A 181 22.48 -7.75 -7.13
C TYR A 181 22.29 -6.74 -8.27
N LEU A 182 22.51 -7.18 -9.51
CA LEU A 182 21.94 -6.50 -10.68
C LEU A 182 20.59 -7.16 -10.96
N ARG A 183 19.53 -6.64 -10.33
CA ARG A 183 18.15 -6.98 -10.69
C ARG A 183 17.95 -6.63 -12.17
N ARG A 184 17.78 -7.65 -13.00
CA ARG A 184 17.37 -7.50 -14.40
C ARG A 184 15.94 -6.92 -14.40
N SER A 185 15.75 -5.77 -15.07
CA SER A 185 14.42 -5.17 -15.23
C SER A 185 13.51 -6.13 -16.00
N THR A 186 12.33 -6.45 -15.43
CA THR A 186 11.30 -7.28 -16.07
C THR A 186 10.24 -6.44 -16.81
N ARG A 187 10.51 -5.16 -17.08
CA ARG A 187 9.57 -4.34 -17.84
C ARG A 187 9.49 -4.85 -19.28
N PRO A 188 8.29 -5.17 -19.80
CA PRO A 188 8.15 -5.52 -21.21
C PRO A 188 8.55 -4.30 -22.04
N THR A 189 9.58 -4.45 -22.87
CA THR A 189 9.97 -3.44 -23.83
C THR A 189 8.91 -3.39 -24.92
N LYS A 190 8.23 -2.25 -25.07
CA LYS A 190 7.33 -2.04 -26.22
C LYS A 190 8.19 -2.07 -27.49
N LYS A 191 7.81 -2.91 -28.46
CA LYS A 191 8.46 -2.95 -29.77
C LYS A 191 8.33 -1.56 -30.43
N PRO A 192 9.38 -1.07 -31.11
CA PRO A 192 9.29 0.19 -31.84
C PRO A 192 8.20 0.07 -32.90
N THR A 193 7.20 0.95 -32.83
CA THR A 193 6.16 1.08 -33.84
C THR A 193 6.80 1.65 -35.10
N HIS A 194 6.80 0.88 -36.19
CA HIS A 194 7.33 1.32 -37.47
C HIS A 194 6.35 2.30 -38.13
N LEU A 195 6.84 3.47 -38.55
CA LEU A 195 6.03 4.58 -39.05
C LEU A 195 5.34 4.35 -40.41
N LEU A 196 5.45 3.15 -40.99
CA LEU A 196 4.83 2.82 -42.28
C LEU A 196 3.38 2.34 -42.19
N ASP A 197 2.84 2.14 -40.99
CA ASP A 197 1.45 1.65 -40.80
C ASP A 197 0.39 2.78 -40.87
N TYR A 198 0.79 4.01 -41.24
CA TYR A 198 -0.06 5.20 -41.24
C TYR A 198 -0.19 5.92 -42.60
N TYR A 199 0.08 5.22 -43.71
CA TYR A 199 -0.20 5.72 -45.06
C TYR A 199 -1.07 4.76 -45.86
#